data_AF-A0A3D1KH73-F1
#
_entry.id   AF-A0A3D1KH73-F1
#
_cell.length_a   1.000
_cell.length_b   1.000
_cell.length_c   1.000
_cell.angle_alpha   90.00
_cell.angle_beta   90.00
_cell.angle_gamma   90.00
#
_symmetry.space_group_name_H-M   'P 1'
#
loop_
_entity.id
_entity.type
_entity.pdbx_description
1 polymer ?
#
loop_
_entity_poly.entity_id
_entity_poly.type
_entity_poly.pdbx_seq_one_letter_code
_entity_poly.pdbx_strand_id
1 'polypeptide(L)' 'MIRINPAKNSIEYSTNDGRTWSSRCTSPMYGEFQSLMDGGNELLAQTTKGLYYSTNEGRTWSKRH' A
#
# COMPACT_ATOMS: atom_id res chain seq x y z
N MET A 1 12.83 -2.76 2.87
CA MET A 1 12.13 -1.60 3.47
C MET A 1 10.91 -1.22 2.64
N ILE A 2 9.88 -0.67 3.26
CA ILE A 2 8.68 -0.13 2.60
C ILE A 2 8.49 1.34 2.93
N ARG A 3 7.80 2.07 2.05
CA ARG A 3 7.30 3.42 2.31
C ARG A 3 5.95 3.64 1.64
N ILE A 4 5.18 4.55 2.22
CA ILE A 4 3.99 5.11 1.59
C ILE A 4 4.43 6.34 0.79
N ASN A 5 4.06 6.40 -0.49
CA ASN A 5 4.25 7.57 -1.34
C ASN A 5 2.94 8.38 -1.38
N PRO A 6 2.80 9.45 -0.57
CA PRO A 6 1.56 10.21 -0.48
C PRO A 6 1.25 10.98 -1.77
N ALA A 7 2.24 11.31 -2.60
CA ALA A 7 2.02 12.00 -3.87
C ALA A 7 1.39 11.10 -4.94
N LYS A 8 1.68 9.79 -4.88
CA LYS A 8 1.16 8.79 -5.83
C LYS A 8 0.05 7.92 -5.24
N ASN A 9 -0.26 8.09 -3.95
CA ASN A 9 -1.08 7.19 -3.17
C ASN A 9 -0.67 5.72 -3.39
N SER A 10 0.63 5.42 -3.39
CA SER A 10 1.13 4.07 -3.64
C SER A 10 2.02 3.57 -2.51
N ILE A 11 2.10 2.25 -2.36
CA ILE A 11 3.13 1.62 -1.54
C ILE A 11 4.32 1.28 -2.42
N GLU A 12 5.51 1.65 -1.95
CA GLU A 12 6.75 1.36 -2.64
C GLU A 12 7.67 0.53 -1.74
N TYR A 13 8.50 -0.31 -2.35
CA TYR A 13 9.51 -1.11 -1.67
C TYR A 13 10.88 -0.90 -2.27
N SER A 14 11.90 -1.08 -1.43
CA SER A 14 13.30 -1.02 -1.82
C SER A 14 14.06 -2.25 -1.34
N THR A 15 14.94 -2.75 -2.20
CA THR A 15 15.87 -3.87 -1.96
C THR A 15 17.33 -3.43 -1.87
N ASN A 16 17.60 -2.13 -1.97
CA ASN A 16 18.94 -1.55 -2.05
C ASN A 16 19.11 -0.38 -1.07
N ASP A 17 18.68 -0.59 0.18
CA ASP A 17 18.82 0.38 1.28
C ASP A 17 18.21 1.76 0.96
N GLY A 18 17.12 1.79 0.21
CA GLY A 18 16.33 3.00 -0.03
C GLY A 18 16.83 3.85 -1.18
N ARG A 19 17.82 3.36 -1.94
CA ARG A 19 18.37 4.05 -3.12
C ARG A 19 17.38 4.09 -4.27
N THR A 20 16.65 3.00 -4.50
CA THR A 20 15.55 2.94 -5.48
C THR A 20 14.31 2.33 -4.88
N TRP A 21 13.16 2.71 -5.41
CA TRP A 21 11.86 2.33 -4.92
C TRP A 21 10.98 1.88 -6.09
N SER A 22 10.31 0.75 -5.92
CA SER A 22 9.39 0.18 -6.91
C SER A 22 8.02 0.01 -6.30
N SER A 23 6.95 0.24 -7.07
CA SER A 23 5.58 0.03 -6.60
C SER A 23 5.41 -1.42 -6.15
N ARG A 24 4.95 -1.62 -4.91
CA ARG A 24 4.74 -2.95 -4.32
C ARG A 24 3.37 -3.53 -4.66
N CYS A 25 2.35 -2.68 -4.78
CA CYS A 25 1.00 -3.11 -5.12
C CYS A 25 0.44 -2.28 -6.28
N THR A 26 0.08 -2.96 -7.36
CA THR A 26 -0.51 -2.36 -8.57
C THR A 26 -1.71 -3.17 -9.08
N SER A 27 -2.27 -4.07 -8.26
CA SER A 27 -3.35 -4.95 -8.70
C SER A 27 -4.66 -4.18 -8.90
N PRO A 28 -5.28 -4.25 -10.09
CA PRO A 28 -6.59 -3.62 -10.35
C PRO A 28 -7.72 -4.19 -9.48
N MET A 29 -7.51 -5.35 -8.86
CA MET A 29 -8.50 -6.01 -7.99
C MET A 29 -8.92 -5.11 -6.83
N TYR A 30 -7.98 -4.35 -6.26
CA TYR A 30 -8.21 -3.49 -5.11
C TYR A 30 -8.74 -2.10 -5.49
N GLY A 31 -8.74 -1.76 -6.78
CA GLY A 31 -9.07 -0.42 -7.27
C GLY A 31 -7.86 0.51 -7.21
N GLU A 32 -8.13 1.81 -7.34
CA GLU A 32 -7.10 2.84 -7.19
C GLU A 32 -7.01 3.25 -5.73
N PHE A 33 -5.79 3.29 -5.21
CA PHE A 33 -5.51 3.79 -3.88
C PHE A 33 -5.71 5.32 -3.86
N GLN A 34 -6.56 5.79 -2.95
CA GLN A 34 -6.83 7.21 -2.74
C GLN A 34 -6.14 7.76 -1.50
N SER A 35 -5.96 6.91 -0.49
CA SER A 35 -5.24 7.25 0.74
C SER A 35 -4.63 6.00 1.34
N LEU A 36 -3.46 6.16 1.94
CA LEU A 36 -2.69 5.11 2.58
C LEU A 36 -2.20 5.59 3.94
N MET A 37 -2.36 4.76 4.96
CA MET A 37 -1.94 5.06 6.32
C MET A 37 -1.24 3.84 6.94
N ASP A 38 -0.19 4.10 7.70
CA ASP A 38 0.45 3.10 8.54
C ASP A 38 -0.27 3.08 9.91
N GLY A 39 -0.98 2.00 10.21
CA GLY A 39 -1.64 1.76 11.48
C GLY A 39 -0.75 1.07 12.52
N GLY A 40 0.55 0.92 12.24
CA GLY A 40 1.54 0.25 13.09
C GLY A 40 1.53 -1.27 12.96
N ASN A 41 0.35 -1.89 13.14
CA ASN A 41 0.20 -3.35 13.03
C ASN A 41 -0.31 -3.80 11.64
N GLU A 42 -0.91 -2.88 10.90
CA GLU A 42 -1.45 -3.08 9.57
C GLU A 42 -1.37 -1.78 8.77
N LEU A 43 -1.30 -1.91 7.45
CA LEU A 43 -1.45 -0.79 6.53
C LEU A 43 -2.91 -0.67 6.16
N LEU A 44 -3.44 0.54 6.17
CA LEU A 44 -4.80 0.86 5.76
C LEU A 44 -4.77 1.57 4.41
N ALA A 45 -5.70 1.20 3.54
CA ALA A 45 -5.87 1.78 2.23
C ALA A 45 -7.33 2.12 1.98
N GLN A 46 -7.62 3.40 1.80
CA GLN A 46 -8.87 3.79 1.18
C GLN A 46 -8.70 3.70 -0.33
N THR A 47 -9.52 2.87 -0.98
CA THR A 47 -9.50 2.71 -2.43
C THR A 47 -10.84 3.06 -3.05
N THR A 48 -10.88 3.20 -4.37
CA THR A 48 -12.13 3.38 -5.13
C THR A 48 -13.12 2.21 -4.99
N LYS A 49 -12.68 1.05 -4.49
CA LYS A 49 -13.52 -0.15 -4.25
C LYS A 49 -13.87 -0.38 -2.77
N GLY A 50 -13.48 0.54 -1.90
CA GLY A 50 -13.75 0.50 -0.47
C GLY A 50 -12.48 0.53 0.37
N LEU A 51 -12.63 0.23 1.65
CA LEU A 51 -11.52 0.17 2.59
C LEU A 51 -10.82 -1.20 2.47
N TYR A 52 -9.50 -1.19 2.43
CA TYR A 52 -8.64 -2.37 2.42
C TYR A 52 -7.60 -2.25 3.52
N TYR A 53 -7.10 -3.39 3.98
CA TYR A 53 -5.99 -3.46 4.92
C TYR A 53 -4.96 -4.52 4.52
N SER A 54 -3.72 -4.36 4.96
CA SER A 54 -2.62 -5.30 4.70
C SER A 54 -1.80 -5.52 5.96
N THR A 55 -1.62 -6.78 6.35
CA THR A 55 -0.79 -7.20 7.48
C THR A 55 0.57 -7.75 7.05
N ASN A 56 0.90 -7.67 5.75
CA ASN A 56 2.12 -8.22 5.17
C ASN A 56 2.89 -7.18 4.35
N GLU A 57 3.03 -5.97 4.91
CA GLU A 57 3.79 -4.88 4.32
C GLU A 57 3.32 -4.47 2.90
N GLY A 58 2.00 -4.52 2.66
CA GLY A 58 1.40 -4.07 1.39
C GLY A 58 1.58 -5.03 0.22
N ARG A 59 1.97 -6.29 0.47
CA ARG A 59 2.08 -7.32 -0.59
C ARG A 59 0.72 -7.80 -1.05
N THR A 60 -0.21 -7.99 -0.12
CA THR A 60 -1.62 -8.32 -0.42
C THR A 60 -2.55 -7.49 0.44
N TRP A 61 -3.76 -7.25 -0.08
CA TRP A 61 -4.77 -6.46 0.58
C TRP A 61 -6.06 -7.25 0.75
N SER A 62 -6.64 -7.15 1.93
CA SER A 62 -7.93 -7.73 2.29
C SER A 62 -8.95 -6.60 2.42
N LYS A 63 -10.14 -6.78 1.85
CA LYS A 63 -11.20 -5.79 2.01
C LYS A 63 -11.62 -5.73 3.48
N ARG A 64 -11.72 -4.52 4.03
CA ARG A 64 -12.24 -4.27 5.37
C ARG A 64 -13.75 -4.06 5.25
N HIS A 65 -14.51 -4.89 5.96
CA HIS A 65 -15.97 -4.82 6.03
C HIS A 65 -16.42 -3.87 7.14
#